data_AF-A0A930J2A9-F1
#
_entry.id   AF-A0A930J2A9-F1
#
_cell.length_a   1.000
_cell.length_b   1.000
_cell.length_c   1.000
_cell.angle_alpha   90.00
_cell.angle_beta   90.00
_cell.angle_gamma   90.00
#
_symmetry.space_group_name_H-M   'P 1'
#
loop_
_entity.id
_entity.type
_entity.pdbx_description
1 polymer ?
#
loop_
_entity_poly.entity_id
_entity_poly.type
_entity_poly.pdbx_seq_one_letter_code
_entity_poly.pdbx_strand_id
1 'polypeptide(L)'
;MDEPFNGLDVAGVIILKDWIVKRKREGSTFLISSHIISALTDICETLAYIHQGKMMKTYEGKEAVPKVIEDDLKKYILKEDI
;
A
#
# COMPACT_ATOMS: atom_id res chain seq x y z
N MET A 1 8.50 0.81 7.33
CA MET A 1 7.49 0.70 8.39
C MET A 1 6.74 -0.59 8.13
N ASP A 2 6.82 -1.53 9.05
CA ASP A 2 6.22 -2.85 8.87
C ASP A 2 4.82 -2.87 9.49
N GLU A 3 3.78 -3.01 8.66
CA GLU A 3 2.36 -3.04 9.06
C GLU A 3 1.95 -1.93 10.06
N PRO A 4 2.24 -0.63 9.80
CA PRO A 4 2.14 0.41 10.82
C PRO A 4 0.70 0.81 11.19
N PHE A 5 -0.28 0.33 10.43
CA PHE A 5 -1.71 0.55 10.70
C PHE A 5 -2.32 -0.54 11.60
N ASN A 6 -1.61 -1.65 11.81
CA ASN A 6 -2.14 -2.77 12.55
C ASN A 6 -2.33 -2.42 14.03
N GLY A 7 -3.52 -2.73 14.58
CA GLY A 7 -3.86 -2.45 15.98
C GLY A 7 -4.19 -0.99 16.29
N LEU A 8 -4.22 -0.10 15.30
CA LEU A 8 -4.69 1.27 15.47
C LEU A 8 -6.22 1.35 15.30
N ASP A 9 -6.84 2.20 16.12
CA ASP A 9 -8.22 2.61 15.91
C ASP A 9 -8.34 3.64 14.78
N VAL A 10 -9.56 4.03 14.45
CA VAL A 10 -9.83 4.98 13.35
C VAL A 10 -9.09 6.31 13.55
N ALA A 11 -9.06 6.82 14.78
CA ALA A 11 -8.36 8.07 15.10
C ALA A 11 -6.84 7.92 14.90
N GLY A 12 -6.25 6.83 15.39
CA GLY A 12 -4.83 6.52 15.23
C GLY A 12 -4.41 6.41 13.77
N VAL A 13 -5.23 5.77 12.92
CA VAL A 13 -4.97 5.67 11.48
C VAL A 13 -4.95 7.05 10.82
N ILE A 14 -5.90 7.92 11.15
CA ILE A 14 -5.97 9.29 10.59
C ILE A 14 -4.72 10.09 10.98
N ILE A 15 -4.35 10.07 12.26
CA ILE A 15 -3.19 10.81 12.77
C ILE A 15 -1.89 10.31 12.12
N LEU A 16 -1.72 9.00 12.04
CA LEU A 16 -0.53 8.41 11.42
C LEU A 16 -0.42 8.77 9.94
N LYS A 17 -1.52 8.70 9.19
CA LYS A 17 -1.54 9.10 7.76
C LYS A 17 -1.10 10.56 7.59
N ASP A 18 -1.68 11.47 8.37
CA ASP A 18 -1.33 12.90 8.29
C ASP A 18 0.15 13.14 8.65
N TRP A 19 0.65 12.44 9.67
CA TRP A 19 2.05 12.51 10.04
C TRP A 19 2.99 12.04 8.91
N ILE A 20 2.68 10.91 8.26
CA ILE A 20 3.47 10.40 7.13
C ILE A 20 3.48 11.41 5.98
N VAL A 21 2.30 11.92 5.60
CA VAL A 21 2.17 12.90 4.50
C VAL A 21 2.95 14.18 4.81
N LYS A 22 2.89 14.67 6.05
CA LYS A 22 3.66 15.84 6.47
C LYS A 22 5.16 15.60 6.38
N ARG A 23 5.65 14.48 6.94
CA ARG A 23 7.09 14.16 6.92
C ARG A 23 7.64 13.94 5.52
N LYS A 24 6.82 13.36 4.65
CA LYS A 24 7.13 13.22 3.23
C LYS A 24 7.32 14.58 2.55
N ARG A 25 6.46 15.57 2.83
CA ARG A 25 6.63 16.96 2.32
C ARG A 25 7.88 17.63 2.88
N GLU A 26 8.35 17.23 4.05
CA GLU A 26 9.60 17.70 4.66
C GLU A 26 10.85 16.98 4.08
N GLY A 27 10.69 16.11 3.09
CA GLY A 27 11.78 15.42 2.39
C GLY A 27 12.08 14.00 2.90
N SER A 28 11.24 13.45 3.77
CA SER A 28 11.40 12.06 4.23
C SER A 28 10.92 11.07 3.17
N THR A 29 11.65 9.98 2.99
CA THR A 29 11.22 8.84 2.17
C THR A 29 10.80 7.68 3.07
N PHE A 30 9.67 7.05 2.74
CA PHE A 30 9.12 5.92 3.49
C PHE A 30 8.99 4.69 2.61
N LEU A 31 9.39 3.54 3.15
CA LEU A 31 9.00 2.23 2.65
C LEU A 31 7.98 1.65 3.61
N ILE A 32 6.76 1.35 3.15
CA ILE A 32 5.64 0.90 4.00
C ILE A 32 5.10 -0.42 3.47
N SER A 33 4.98 -1.42 4.34
CA SER A 33 4.21 -2.65 4.08
C SER A 33 2.85 -2.55 4.78
N SER A 34 1.81 -3.03 4.12
CA SER A 34 0.47 -3.17 4.68
C SER A 34 -0.36 -4.08 3.79
N HIS A 35 -1.25 -4.85 4.38
CA HIS A 35 -2.31 -5.58 3.67
C HIS A 35 -3.52 -4.70 3.33
N ILE A 36 -3.62 -3.49 3.92
CA ILE A 36 -4.73 -2.55 3.69
C ILE A 36 -4.41 -1.66 2.48
N ILE A 37 -4.87 -2.08 1.30
CA ILE A 37 -4.58 -1.40 0.02
C ILE A 37 -5.03 0.07 0.04
N SER A 38 -6.23 0.35 0.54
CA SER A 38 -6.76 1.72 0.62
C SER A 38 -5.87 2.65 1.44
N ALA A 39 -5.30 2.17 2.55
CA ALA A 39 -4.40 2.96 3.37
C ALA A 39 -3.08 3.27 2.65
N LEU A 40 -2.56 2.33 1.86
CA LEU A 40 -1.35 2.53 1.06
C LEU A 40 -1.59 3.51 -0.09
N THR A 41 -2.70 3.37 -0.83
CA THR A 41 -3.02 4.26 -1.96
C THR A 41 -3.25 5.71 -1.53
N ASP A 42 -3.64 5.94 -0.27
CA ASP A 42 -3.86 7.29 0.25
C ASP A 42 -2.54 8.06 0.50
N ILE A 43 -1.42 7.37 0.73
CA ILE A 43 -0.18 8.00 1.22
C ILE A 43 1.06 7.74 0.32
N CYS A 44 1.09 6.61 -0.38
CA CYS A 44 2.21 6.20 -1.22
C CYS A 44 2.03 6.69 -2.66
N GLU A 45 3.11 7.16 -3.31
CA GLU A 45 3.10 7.42 -4.75
C GLU A 45 3.22 6.15 -5.59
N THR A 46 3.98 5.18 -5.06
CA THR A 46 4.31 3.93 -5.73
C THR A 46 3.94 2.77 -4.81
N LEU A 47 3.21 1.80 -5.35
CA LEU A 47 2.88 0.56 -4.64
C LEU A 47 3.51 -0.61 -5.39
N ALA A 48 4.22 -1.48 -4.68
CA ALA A 48 4.81 -2.69 -5.24
C ALA A 48 4.12 -3.93 -4.67
N TYR A 49 3.69 -4.84 -5.54
CA TYR A 49 3.23 -6.16 -5.16
C TYR A 49 4.37 -7.16 -5.24
N ILE A 50 4.67 -7.80 -4.12
CA ILE A 50 5.70 -8.82 -3.98
C ILE A 50 5.02 -10.13 -3.63
N HIS A 51 5.38 -11.19 -4.34
CA HIS A 51 4.88 -12.54 -4.09
C HIS A 51 6.02 -13.54 -4.25
N GLN A 52 6.11 -14.53 -3.34
CA GLN A 52 7.16 -15.55 -3.32
C GLN A 52 8.59 -14.99 -3.51
N GLY A 53 8.89 -13.85 -2.87
CA GLY A 53 10.20 -13.20 -2.95
C GLY A 53 10.51 -12.50 -4.29
N LYS A 54 9.53 -12.38 -5.19
CA LYS A 54 9.66 -11.67 -6.46
C LYS A 54 8.73 -10.47 -6.52
N MET A 55 9.22 -9.37 -7.08
CA MET A 55 8.38 -8.23 -7.42
C MET A 55 7.56 -8.59 -8.65
N MET A 56 6.25 -8.70 -8.47
CA MET A 56 5.34 -9.14 -9.53
C MET A 56 4.85 -7.97 -10.36
N LYS A 57 4.57 -6.83 -9.70
CA LYS A 57 4.05 -5.63 -10.33
C LYS A 57 4.25 -4.38 -9.48
N THR A 58 4.27 -3.24 -10.13
CA THR A 58 4.30 -1.91 -9.50
C THR A 58 3.13 -1.08 -10.04
N TYR A 59 2.50 -0.29 -9.18
CA TYR A 59 1.36 0.59 -9.49
C TYR A 59 1.72 2.04 -9.14
N GLU A 60 1.46 2.94 -10.08
CA GLU A 60 1.75 4.38 -9.94
C GLU A 60 0.65 5.21 -10.62
N GLY A 61 0.51 6.46 -10.19
CA GLY A 61 -0.40 7.42 -10.82
C GLY A 61 -1.85 6.91 -10.92
N LYS A 62 -2.40 6.85 -12.14
CA LYS A 62 -3.80 6.45 -12.38
C LYS A 62 -4.08 4.97 -12.10
N GLU A 63 -3.06 4.13 -11.99
CA GLU A 63 -3.19 2.70 -11.73
C GLU A 63 -3.20 2.38 -10.22
N ALA A 64 -2.77 3.31 -9.39
CA ALA A 64 -2.73 3.20 -7.93
C ALA A 64 -4.13 3.38 -7.30
N VAL A 65 -5.15 2.74 -7.86
CA VAL A 65 -6.55 2.80 -7.39
C VAL A 65 -6.88 1.48 -6.68
N PRO A 66 -7.44 1.50 -5.45
CA PRO A 66 -7.65 0.29 -4.66
C PRO A 66 -8.33 -0.85 -5.42
N LYS A 67 -9.43 -0.55 -6.11
CA LYS A 67 -10.20 -1.53 -6.87
C LYS A 67 -9.44 -2.12 -8.06
N VAL A 68 -8.64 -1.29 -8.74
CA VAL A 68 -7.80 -1.74 -9.87
C VAL A 68 -6.72 -2.70 -9.35
N ILE A 69 -6.09 -2.36 -8.23
CA ILE A 69 -5.08 -3.21 -7.60
C ILE A 69 -5.72 -4.51 -7.15
N GLU A 70 -6.83 -4.48 -6.40
CA GLU A 70 -7.54 -5.67 -5.93
C GLU A 70 -7.91 -6.62 -7.07
N ASP A 71 -8.51 -6.09 -8.15
CA ASP A 71 -8.91 -6.91 -9.30
C ASP A 71 -7.72 -7.49 -10.06
N ASP A 72 -6.58 -6.80 -10.06
CA ASP A 72 -5.36 -7.32 -10.65
C ASP A 72 -4.70 -8.39 -9.78
N LEU A 73 -4.61 -8.16 -8.47
CA LEU A 73 -4.09 -9.13 -7.50
C LEU A 73 -4.87 -10.44 -7.52
N LYS A 74 -6.20 -10.39 -7.64
CA LYS A 74 -7.04 -11.59 -7.80
C LYS A 74 -6.58 -12.46 -8.97
N LYS A 75 -6.14 -11.87 -10.09
CA LYS A 75 -5.64 -12.65 -11.24
C LYS A 75 -4.33 -13.37 -10.94
N TYR A 76 -3.47 -12.79 -10.10
CA TYR A 76 -2.21 -13.41 -9.71
C TYR A 76 -2.44 -14.55 -8.70
N ILE A 77 -3.29 -14.31 -7.71
CA ILE A 77 -3.60 -15.29 -6.66
C ILE A 77 -4.37 -16.47 -7.24
N LEU A 78 -5.45 -16.23 -8.00
CA LEU A 78 -6.30 -17.29 -8.56
C LEU A 78 -5.66 -18.08 -9.69
N LYS A 79 -4.55 -17.60 -10.29
CA LYS A 79 -3.79 -18.35 -11.30
C LYS A 79 -2.87 -19.41 -10.71
N GLU A 80 -2.58 -19.35 -9.41
CA GLU A 80 -1.74 -20.35 -8.74
C GLU A 80 -2.56 -21.53 -8.17
N ASP A 81 -3.88 -21.37 -8.01
CA ASP A 81 -4.78 -22.38 -7.44
C ASP A 81 -5.43 -23.33 -8.49
N ILE A 82 -4.97 -23.32 -9.75
CA ILE A 82 -5.43 -24.21 -10.84
C ILE A 82 -4.22 -24.86 -11.51
#